data_AF-A0A914RVL1-F1
#
_entry.id   AF-A0A914RVL1-F1
#
_cell.length_a   1.000
_cell.length_b   1.000
_cell.length_c   1.000
_cell.angle_alpha   90.00
_cell.angle_beta   90.00
_cell.angle_gamma   90.00
#
_symmetry.space_group_name_H-M   'P 1'
#
loop_
_entity.id
_entity.type
_entity.pdbx_description
1 polymer ?
#
loop_
_entity_poly.entity_id
_entity_poly.type
_entity_poly.pdbx_seq_one_letter_code
_entity_poly.pdbx_strand_id
1 'polypeptide(L)'
;MERDVKALDFAHCTIARPAFLEGAREKPRFMETVARFGLAPFSFFFPTKFAIPFESLAKAMIYESLNLGDQKLRILDNAELHRLAALYDQKYSPKSKGDAAS
;
A
#
# COMPACT_ATOMS: atom_id res chain seq x y z
N MET A 1 15.43 -14.33 3.25
CA MET A 1 14.75 -13.75 2.07
C MET A 1 15.13 -12.29 1.85
N GLU A 2 14.69 -11.30 2.64
CA GLU A 2 15.06 -9.89 2.37
C GLU A 2 16.58 -9.66 2.35
N ARG A 3 17.31 -10.31 3.26
CA ARG A 3 18.79 -10.27 3.29
C ARG A 3 19.42 -10.81 2.01
N ASP A 4 18.83 -11.86 1.44
CA ASP A 4 19.37 -12.53 0.26
C ASP A 4 19.08 -11.72 -1.00
N VAL A 5 17.92 -11.05 -1.06
CA VAL A 5 17.58 -10.09 -2.12
C VAL A 5 18.52 -8.89 -2.10
N LYS A 6 18.91 -8.39 -0.92
CA LYS A 6 19.91 -7.32 -0.79
C LYS A 6 21.29 -7.74 -1.32
N ALA A 7 21.63 -9.03 -1.25
CA ALA A 7 22.92 -9.54 -1.70
C ALA A 7 23.04 -9.68 -3.23
N LEU A 8 21.91 -9.63 -3.96
CA LEU A 8 21.88 -9.72 -5.43
C LEU A 8 22.31 -8.41 -6.14
N ASP A 9 22.48 -7.33 -5.37
CA ASP A 9 23.06 -6.06 -5.82
C ASP A 9 22.42 -5.42 -7.07
N PHE A 10 21.09 -5.56 -7.21
CA PHE A 10 20.31 -4.97 -8.29
C PHE A 10 20.55 -3.47 -8.45
N ALA A 11 20.48 -2.97 -9.69
CA ALA A 11 20.61 -1.54 -9.99
C ALA A 11 19.67 -0.66 -9.15
N HIS A 12 18.41 -1.11 -8.98
CA HIS A 12 17.47 -0.58 -8.00
C HIS A 12 16.65 -1.71 -7.40
N CYS A 13 16.44 -1.68 -6.09
CA CYS A 13 15.68 -2.66 -5.33
C CYS A 13 14.76 -1.94 -4.35
N THR A 14 13.46 -2.17 -4.46
CA THR A 14 12.47 -1.67 -3.51
C THR A 14 11.82 -2.83 -2.78
N ILE A 15 11.85 -2.79 -1.45
CA ILE A 15 11.20 -3.78 -0.58
C ILE A 15 9.99 -3.11 0.07
N ALA A 16 8.78 -3.53 -0.30
CA ALA A 16 7.54 -3.05 0.32
C ALA A 16 7.17 -3.91 1.53
N ARG A 17 6.99 -3.27 2.69
CA ARG A 17 6.56 -3.88 3.96
C ARG A 17 5.16 -3.40 4.35
N PRO A 18 4.11 -3.96 3.72
CA PRO A 18 2.73 -3.64 4.09
C PRO A 18 2.39 -4.22 5.47
N ALA A 19 1.42 -3.61 6.13
CA ALA A 19 0.72 -4.21 7.26
C ALA A 19 -0.29 -5.26 6.75
N PHE A 20 -1.38 -5.50 7.49
CA PHE A 20 -2.40 -6.45 7.06
C PHE A 20 -3.02 -6.03 5.72
N LEU A 21 -3.02 -6.92 4.74
CA LEU A 21 -3.61 -6.63 3.43
C LEU A 21 -5.12 -6.85 3.47
N GLU A 22 -5.86 -5.78 3.20
CA GLU A 22 -7.32 -5.80 3.06
C GLU A 22 -7.71 -5.89 1.58
N GLY A 23 -8.69 -6.73 1.26
CA GLY A 23 -9.26 -6.76 -0.09
C GLY A 23 -10.16 -7.97 -0.33
N ALA A 24 -11.04 -7.85 -1.33
CA ALA A 24 -11.85 -8.95 -1.78
C ALA A 24 -10.95 -10.06 -2.34
N ARG A 25 -10.85 -11.17 -1.60
CA ARG A 25 -10.21 -12.41 -2.06
C ARG A 25 -11.27 -13.43 -2.36
N GLU A 26 -11.04 -14.24 -3.40
CA GLU A 26 -11.91 -15.35 -3.77
C GLU A 26 -12.06 -16.38 -2.62
N LYS A 27 -11.04 -16.49 -1.77
CA LYS A 27 -11.08 -17.26 -0.51
C LYS A 27 -10.82 -16.32 0.67
N PRO A 28 -11.87 -15.84 1.38
CA PRO A 28 -11.69 -15.08 2.59
C PRO A 28 -11.01 -15.97 3.63
N ARG A 29 -9.92 -15.49 4.26
CA ARG A 29 -9.36 -16.19 5.41
C ARG A 29 -10.34 -15.99 6.54
N PHE A 30 -10.89 -17.05 7.14
CA PHE A 30 -11.89 -16.94 8.22
C PHE A 30 -11.46 -15.97 9.35
N MET A 31 -10.15 -15.90 9.61
CA MET A 31 -9.53 -14.95 10.55
C MET A 31 -9.69 -13.47 10.17
N GLU A 32 -9.90 -13.14 8.89
CA GLU A 32 -10.13 -11.77 8.40
C GLU A 32 -11.50 -11.25 8.85
N THR A 33 -12.54 -12.09 8.82
CA THR A 33 -13.87 -11.74 9.32
C THR A 33 -13.87 -11.58 10.85
N VAL A 34 -13.16 -12.45 11.57
CA VAL A 34 -13.03 -12.41 13.04
C VAL A 34 -12.20 -11.19 13.47
N ALA A 35 -11.07 -10.93 12.81
CA ALA A 35 -10.22 -9.77 13.07
C ALA A 35 -10.97 -8.47 12.73
N ARG A 36 -11.71 -8.41 11.62
CA ARG A 36 -12.53 -7.24 11.26
C ARG A 36 -13.59 -6.94 12.32
N PHE A 37 -14.26 -7.95 12.87
CA PHE A 37 -15.25 -7.75 13.94
C PHE A 37 -14.61 -7.36 15.28
N GLY A 38 -13.50 -7.99 15.66
CA GLY A 38 -12.84 -7.71 16.95
C GLY A 38 -12.00 -6.42 16.97
N LEU A 39 -11.41 -6.04 15.84
CA LEU A 39 -10.56 -4.85 15.70
C LEU A 39 -11.30 -3.65 15.09
N ALA A 40 -12.58 -3.79 14.69
CA ALA A 40 -13.41 -2.67 14.20
C ALA A 40 -13.28 -1.37 15.03
N PRO A 41 -13.38 -1.40 16.38
CA PRO A 41 -13.24 -0.18 17.16
C PRO A 41 -11.80 0.38 17.15
N PHE A 42 -10.77 -0.46 17.06
CA PHE A 42 -9.36 -0.02 17.04
C PHE A 42 -8.89 0.45 15.66
N SER A 43 -9.43 -0.13 14.59
CA SER A 43 -9.16 0.28 13.20
C SER A 43 -9.75 1.66 12.91
N PHE A 44 -10.82 2.06 13.62
CA PHE A 44 -11.35 3.43 13.56
C PHE A 44 -10.36 4.47 14.11
N PHE A 45 -9.61 4.15 15.18
CA PHE A 45 -8.63 5.07 15.77
C PHE A 45 -7.27 5.08 15.06
N PHE A 46 -6.86 3.98 14.44
CA PHE A 46 -5.56 3.88 13.74
C PHE A 46 -5.65 3.11 12.41
N PRO A 47 -6.41 3.62 11.42
CA PRO A 47 -6.70 2.90 10.17
C PRO A 47 -5.43 2.57 9.36
N THR A 48 -4.39 3.39 9.47
CA THR A 48 -3.15 3.27 8.67
C THR A 48 -2.03 2.46 9.35
N LYS A 49 -2.19 2.02 10.60
CA LYS A 49 -1.15 1.23 11.29
C LYS A 49 -1.34 -0.27 11.13
N PHE A 50 -2.59 -0.72 11.06
CA PHE A 50 -2.91 -2.14 11.11
C PHE A 50 -3.13 -2.75 9.74
N ALA A 51 -3.60 -1.96 8.77
CA ALA A 51 -3.94 -2.46 7.46
C ALA A 51 -3.57 -1.53 6.30
N ILE A 52 -3.58 -2.10 5.10
CA ILE A 52 -3.52 -1.39 3.83
C ILE A 52 -4.37 -2.12 2.78
N PRO A 53 -5.23 -1.42 2.02
CA PRO A 53 -5.93 -2.03 0.90
C PRO A 53 -4.96 -2.53 -0.18
N PHE A 54 -5.27 -3.65 -0.81
CA PHE A 54 -4.46 -4.21 -1.90
C PHE A 54 -4.26 -3.20 -3.04
N GLU A 55 -5.32 -2.46 -3.39
CA GLU A 55 -5.26 -1.41 -4.42
C GLU A 55 -4.28 -0.30 -4.04
N SER A 56 -4.29 0.15 -2.78
CA SER A 56 -3.36 1.17 -2.29
C SER A 56 -1.91 0.69 -2.34
N LEU A 57 -1.65 -0.57 -1.95
CA LEU A 57 -0.32 -1.17 -2.11
C LEU A 57 0.12 -1.18 -3.58
N ALA A 58 -0.75 -1.61 -4.49
CA ALA A 58 -0.45 -1.66 -5.92
C ALA A 58 -0.13 -0.26 -6.49
N LYS A 59 -0.96 0.74 -6.16
CA LYS A 59 -0.73 2.15 -6.53
C LYS A 59 0.61 2.66 -6.01
N ALA A 60 0.94 2.37 -4.75
CA ALA A 60 2.20 2.76 -4.15
C ALA A 60 3.40 2.14 -4.87
N MET A 61 3.35 0.84 -5.18
CA MET A 61 4.42 0.15 -5.91
C MET A 61 4.60 0.70 -7.32
N ILE A 62 3.50 0.96 -8.04
CA ILE A 62 3.55 1.55 -9.38
C ILE A 62 4.16 2.96 -9.30
N TYR A 63 3.67 3.79 -8.39
CA TYR A 63 4.19 5.14 -8.21
C TYR A 63 5.68 5.14 -7.88
N GLU A 64 6.12 4.26 -6.99
CA GLU A 64 7.53 4.13 -6.66
C GLU A 64 8.37 3.73 -7.88
N SER A 65 7.91 2.75 -8.66
CA SER A 65 8.64 2.29 -9.85
C SER A 65 8.79 3.38 -10.92
N LEU A 66 7.86 4.34 -10.97
CA LEU A 66 7.91 5.48 -11.88
C LEU A 66 8.75 6.65 -11.36
N ASN A 67 9.03 6.70 -10.05
CA ASN A 67 9.75 7.79 -9.40
C ASN A 67 10.93 7.23 -8.58
N LEU A 68 11.66 6.29 -9.17
CA LEU A 68 12.88 5.72 -8.59
C LEU A 68 13.85 6.85 -8.23
N GLY A 69 14.15 6.98 -6.94
CA GLY A 69 15.18 7.90 -6.48
C GLY A 69 16.59 7.35 -6.73
N ASP A 70 17.61 8.12 -6.38
CA ASP A 70 19.02 7.73 -6.53
C ASP A 70 19.45 6.59 -5.59
N GLN A 71 18.56 6.15 -4.69
CA GLN A 71 18.84 5.06 -3.76
C GLN A 71 18.76 3.71 -4.49
N LYS A 72 19.86 2.96 -4.41
CA LYS A 72 19.95 1.59 -4.93
C LYS A 72 19.02 0.61 -4.20
N LEU A 73 18.85 0.80 -2.89
CA LEU A 73 17.96 0.00 -2.05
C LEU A 73 17.04 0.90 -1.25
N ARG A 74 15.73 0.72 -1.40
CA ARG A 74 14.72 1.43 -0.63
C ARG A 74 13.78 0.44 0.07
N ILE A 75 13.47 0.72 1.32
CA ILE A 75 12.51 -0.07 2.11
C ILE A 75 11.32 0.84 2.39
N LEU A 76 10.13 0.40 1.99
CA LEU A 76 8.89 1.16 2.15
C LEU A 76 8.06 0.55 3.26
N ASP A 77 7.85 1.31 4.33
CA ASP A 77 6.97 0.90 5.42
C ASP A 77 5.50 1.20 5.13
N ASN A 78 4.58 0.59 5.88
CA ASN A 78 3.15 0.73 5.67
C ASN A 78 2.67 2.19 5.57
N ALA A 79 3.17 3.06 6.44
CA ALA A 79 2.82 4.48 6.42
C ALA A 79 3.27 5.18 5.13
N GLU A 80 4.42 4.79 4.59
CA GLU A 80 4.96 5.35 3.35
C GLU A 80 4.21 4.80 2.14
N LEU A 81 3.82 3.52 2.15
CA LEU A 81 2.96 2.93 1.13
C LEU A 81 1.62 3.67 1.03
N HIS A 82 0.98 3.99 2.16
CA HIS A 82 -0.23 4.83 2.19
C HIS A 82 0.02 6.23 1.59
N ARG A 83 1.16 6.85 1.91
CA ARG A 83 1.54 8.15 1.35
C ARG A 83 1.75 8.09 -0.16
N LEU A 84 2.48 7.09 -0.66
CA LEU A 84 2.74 6.93 -2.10
C LEU A 84 1.45 6.62 -2.87
N ALA A 85 0.54 5.86 -2.29
CA ALA A 85 -0.80 5.64 -2.87
C ALA A 85 -1.58 6.95 -3.01
N ALA A 86 -1.56 7.82 -1.99
CA ALA A 86 -2.22 9.13 -2.06
C ALA A 86 -1.59 10.04 -3.13
N LEU A 87 -0.26 10.00 -3.28
CA LEU A 87 0.45 10.74 -4.33
C LEU A 87 0.12 10.21 -5.73
N TYR A 88 -0.02 8.89 -5.87
CA TYR A 88 -0.51 8.28 -7.09
C TYR A 88 -1.89 8.82 -7.45
N ASP A 89 -2.83 8.79 -6.50
CA ASP A 89 -4.20 9.26 -6.74
C ASP A 89 -4.24 10.75 -7.08
N GLN A 90 -3.40 11.57 -6.44
CA GLN A 90 -3.28 12.99 -6.76
C GLN A 90 -2.79 13.24 -8.19
N LYS A 91 -1.85 12.44 -8.68
CA LYS A 91 -1.16 12.65 -9.96
C LYS A 91 -1.85 11.96 -11.14
N TYR A 92 -2.45 10.79 -10.92
CA TYR A 92 -2.92 9.91 -11.98
C TYR A 92 -4.41 9.57 -11.90
N SER A 93 -5.08 9.81 -10.76
CA SER A 93 -6.53 9.66 -10.73
C SER A 93 -7.17 10.91 -11.33
N PRO A 94 -8.00 10.79 -12.38
CA PRO A 94 -8.78 11.92 -12.83
C PRO A 94 -9.68 12.34 -11.66
N LYS A 95 -9.45 13.53 -11.09
CA LYS A 95 -10.50 14.18 -10.29
C LYS A 95 -11.74 14.13 -11.16
N SER A 96 -12.79 13.43 -10.73
CA SER A 96 -14.06 13.43 -11.45
C SER A 96 -14.42 14.89 -11.69
N LYS A 97 -14.29 15.30 -12.95
CA LYS A 97 -14.59 16.65 -13.38
C LYS A 97 -16.12 16.69 -13.44
N GLY A 98 -16.74 16.98 -12.30
CA GLY A 98 -18.14 17.38 -12.17
C GLY A 98 -19.19 16.40 -12.71
N ASP A 99 -19.58 15.42 -11.88
CA ASP A 99 -20.96 14.89 -11.87
C ASP A 99 -21.84 15.69 -10.89
N ALA A 100 -21.64 17.01 -10.83
CA ALA A 100 -22.46 17.91 -10.01
C ALA A 100 -22.31 19.37 -10.48
N ALA A 101 -22.78 19.68 -11.68
CA ALA A 101 -23.19 21.04 -12.03
C ALA A 101 -24.19 20.98 -13.20
N SER A 102 -25.46 20.93 -12.81
CA SER A 102 -26.67 21.37 -13.54
C SER A 102 -27.21 20.51 -14.67
#